data_AF-A0A975J0G8-F1
#
_entry.id   AF-A0A975J0G8-F1
#
_cell.length_a   1.000
_cell.length_b   1.000
_cell.length_c   1.000
_cell.angle_alpha   90.00
_cell.angle_beta   90.00
_cell.angle_gamma   90.00
#
_symmetry.space_group_name_H-M   'P 1'
#
loop_
_entity.id
_entity.type
_entity.pdbx_description
1 polymer ?
#
loop_
_entity_poly.entity_id
_entity_poly.type
_entity_poly.pdbx_seq_one_letter_code
_entity_poly.pdbx_strand_id
1 'polypeptide(L)'
;MLQLRTAEADKANLQAEKDANDAKVKELTAQVEKLTKQAAADQTTAKKQIEDLNGKVAAQEQLIGKFKEALEKWKDGYAKAAALATAKEAERVKLTDQNAVLRRKVEDQRAKNVALAKTANEILDRYAKFGVGEALSAREPFTGITRARIETLVQDYGDKIEDNRIKPEPAPTKKKP
;
A
#
# COMPACT_ATOMS: atom_id res chain seq x y z
N MET A 1 -57.36 -57.39 83.81
CA MET A 1 -58.18 -56.80 82.72
C MET A 1 -57.61 -55.48 82.19
N LEU A 2 -57.31 -54.48 83.02
CA LEU A 2 -56.70 -53.22 82.56
C LEU A 2 -55.30 -53.37 81.94
N GLN A 3 -54.41 -54.16 82.56
CA GLN A 3 -53.04 -54.37 82.06
C GLN A 3 -52.96 -55.10 80.71
N LEU A 4 -53.89 -56.03 80.44
CA LEU A 4 -53.95 -56.76 79.17
C LEU A 4 -54.38 -55.83 78.03
N ARG A 5 -55.34 -54.94 78.31
CA ARG A 5 -55.87 -53.98 77.34
C ARG A 5 -54.84 -52.89 76.99
N THR A 6 -54.03 -52.44 77.94
CA THR A 6 -52.89 -51.54 77.65
C THR A 6 -51.82 -52.23 76.82
N ALA A 7 -51.46 -53.48 77.13
CA ALA A 7 -50.47 -54.23 76.35
C ALA A 7 -50.94 -54.50 74.90
N GLU A 8 -52.24 -54.75 74.69
CA GLU A 8 -52.82 -54.89 73.35
C GLU A 8 -52.83 -53.56 72.57
N ALA A 9 -53.12 -52.44 73.24
CA ALA A 9 -53.04 -51.11 72.64
C ALA A 9 -51.60 -50.72 72.27
N ASP A 10 -50.63 -51.02 73.13
CA ASP A 10 -49.20 -50.78 72.87
C ASP A 10 -48.70 -51.64 71.70
N LYS A 11 -49.14 -52.91 71.63
CA LYS A 11 -48.82 -53.79 70.49
C LYS A 11 -49.42 -53.27 69.18
N ALA A 12 -50.65 -52.76 69.20
CA ALA A 12 -51.29 -52.17 68.04
C ALA A 12 -50.57 -50.88 67.59
N ASN A 13 -50.16 -50.03 68.53
CA ASN A 13 -49.38 -48.82 68.25
C ASN A 13 -48.00 -49.15 67.68
N LEU A 14 -47.26 -50.08 68.27
CA LEU A 14 -45.96 -50.52 67.77
C LEU A 14 -46.06 -51.16 66.37
N GLN A 15 -47.13 -51.90 66.10
CA GLN A 15 -47.37 -52.47 64.77
C GLN A 15 -47.65 -51.35 63.75
N ALA A 16 -48.46 -50.34 64.11
CA ALA A 16 -48.73 -49.19 63.25
C ALA A 16 -47.47 -48.34 62.98
N GLU A 17 -46.62 -48.13 64.00
CA GLU A 17 -45.33 -47.45 63.84
C GLU A 17 -44.36 -48.25 62.96
N LYS A 18 -44.35 -49.57 63.10
CA LYS A 18 -43.54 -50.46 62.26
C LYS A 18 -43.98 -50.39 60.80
N ASP A 19 -45.28 -50.46 60.54
CA ASP A 19 -45.82 -50.38 59.18
C ASP A 19 -45.56 -48.99 58.55
N ALA A 20 -45.66 -47.92 59.34
CA ALA A 20 -45.32 -46.56 58.90
C ALA A 20 -43.82 -46.39 58.60
N ASN A 21 -42.94 -46.94 59.44
CA ASN A 21 -41.50 -46.93 59.21
C ASN A 21 -41.11 -47.78 57.99
N ASP A 22 -41.72 -48.95 57.80
CA ASP A 22 -41.48 -49.80 56.63
C ASP A 22 -41.94 -49.10 55.33
N ALA A 23 -43.06 -48.36 55.37
CA ALA A 23 -43.49 -47.53 54.25
C ALA A 23 -42.49 -46.40 53.95
N LYS A 24 -41.98 -45.71 54.99
CA LYS A 24 -40.99 -44.64 54.85
C LYS A 24 -39.64 -45.13 54.35
N VAL A 25 -39.19 -46.30 54.80
CA VAL A 25 -37.97 -46.96 54.30
C VAL A 25 -38.14 -47.27 52.81
N LYS A 26 -39.26 -47.87 52.39
CA LYS A 26 -39.53 -48.14 50.97
C LYS A 26 -39.52 -46.86 50.13
N GLU A 27 -40.14 -45.79 50.61
CA GLU A 27 -40.17 -44.50 49.91
C GLU A 27 -38.77 -43.89 49.78
N LEU A 28 -38.01 -43.85 50.88
CA LEU A 28 -36.64 -43.33 50.87
C LEU A 28 -35.72 -44.19 49.99
N THR A 29 -35.84 -45.51 50.01
CA THR A 29 -35.11 -46.40 49.11
C THR A 29 -35.44 -46.09 47.65
N ALA A 30 -36.71 -45.91 47.31
CA ALA A 30 -37.12 -45.55 45.96
C ALA A 30 -36.59 -44.16 45.53
N GLN A 31 -36.57 -43.18 46.44
CA GLN A 31 -35.97 -41.87 46.18
C GLN A 31 -34.46 -41.95 45.97
N VAL A 32 -33.74 -42.71 46.80
CA VAL A 32 -32.30 -42.92 46.66
C VAL A 32 -31.97 -43.58 45.34
N GLU A 33 -32.71 -44.63 44.94
CA GLU A 33 -32.53 -45.27 43.64
C GLU A 33 -32.77 -44.31 42.47
N LYS A 34 -33.83 -43.50 42.55
CA LYS A 34 -34.15 -42.49 41.53
C LYS A 34 -33.04 -41.45 41.42
N LEU A 35 -32.61 -40.88 42.54
CA LEU A 35 -31.55 -39.86 42.58
C LEU A 35 -30.21 -40.44 42.09
N THR A 36 -29.89 -41.68 42.44
CA THR A 36 -28.66 -42.35 41.99
C THR A 36 -28.66 -42.55 40.48
N LYS A 37 -29.79 -43.00 39.91
CA LYS A 37 -29.94 -43.13 38.44
C LYS A 37 -29.84 -41.78 37.74
N GLN A 38 -30.45 -40.74 38.31
CA GLN A 38 -30.44 -39.40 37.74
C GLN A 38 -29.02 -38.79 37.79
N ALA A 39 -28.32 -38.90 38.92
CA ALA A 39 -26.93 -38.46 39.05
C ALA A 39 -25.99 -39.16 38.05
N ALA A 40 -26.17 -40.47 37.81
CA ALA A 40 -25.38 -41.19 36.82
C ALA A 40 -25.65 -40.71 35.38
N ALA A 41 -26.91 -40.42 35.04
CA ALA A 41 -27.30 -39.87 33.75
C ALA A 41 -26.75 -38.44 33.55
N ASP A 42 -26.85 -37.60 34.57
CA ASP A 42 -26.34 -36.23 34.57
C ASP A 42 -24.82 -36.21 34.45
N GLN A 43 -24.11 -37.08 35.18
CA GLN A 43 -22.66 -37.21 35.08
C GLN A 43 -22.22 -37.64 33.67
N THR A 44 -22.96 -38.55 33.03
CA THR A 44 -22.67 -38.99 31.66
C THR A 44 -22.89 -37.85 30.66
N THR A 45 -23.97 -37.09 30.84
CA THR A 45 -24.31 -35.94 29.98
C THR A 45 -23.28 -34.82 30.14
N ALA A 46 -22.91 -34.48 31.38
CA ALA A 46 -21.91 -33.47 31.68
C ALA A 46 -20.53 -33.84 31.09
N LYS A 47 -20.11 -35.11 31.20
CA LYS A 47 -18.86 -35.58 30.58
C LYS A 47 -18.84 -35.38 29.06
N LYS A 48 -19.93 -35.75 28.37
CA LYS A 48 -20.06 -35.54 26.93
C LYS A 48 -20.03 -34.06 26.54
N GLN A 49 -20.71 -33.21 27.31
CA GLN A 49 -20.70 -31.76 27.06
C GLN A 49 -19.30 -31.15 27.26
N ILE A 50 -18.57 -31.58 28.29
CA ILE A 50 -17.20 -31.12 28.54
C ILE A 50 -16.27 -31.53 27.40
N GLU A 51 -16.36 -32.78 26.91
CA GLU A 51 -15.58 -33.23 25.75
C GLU A 51 -15.89 -32.41 24.49
N ASP A 52 -17.18 -32.18 24.19
CA ASP A 52 -17.60 -31.38 23.04
C ASP A 52 -17.11 -29.92 23.14
N LEU A 53 -17.26 -29.30 24.32
CA LEU A 53 -16.78 -27.94 24.56
C LEU A 53 -15.25 -27.84 24.44
N ASN A 54 -14.51 -28.79 24.99
CA ASN A 54 -13.05 -28.84 24.86
C ASN A 54 -12.64 -28.99 23.39
N GLY A 55 -13.34 -29.82 22.61
CA GLY A 55 -13.12 -29.94 21.17
C GLY A 55 -13.37 -28.62 20.43
N LYS A 56 -14.45 -27.91 20.77
CA LYS A 56 -14.76 -26.59 20.20
C LYS A 56 -13.72 -25.53 20.56
N VAL A 57 -13.26 -25.50 21.81
CA VAL A 57 -12.21 -24.57 22.26
C VAL A 57 -10.92 -24.82 21.48
N ALA A 58 -10.47 -26.08 21.38
CA ALA A 58 -9.28 -26.42 20.62
C ALA A 58 -9.40 -26.03 19.13
N ALA A 59 -10.56 -26.25 18.51
CA ALA A 59 -10.81 -25.83 17.13
C ALA A 59 -10.79 -24.30 16.96
N GLN A 60 -11.37 -23.56 17.91
CA GLN A 60 -11.34 -22.10 17.91
C GLN A 60 -9.92 -21.55 18.11
N GLU A 61 -9.12 -22.14 18.99
CA GLU A 61 -7.72 -21.75 19.19
C GLU A 61 -6.90 -21.94 17.90
N GLN A 62 -7.10 -23.04 17.18
CA GLN A 62 -6.48 -23.26 15.87
C GLN A 62 -6.90 -22.22 14.84
N LEU A 63 -8.19 -21.87 14.78
CA LEU A 63 -8.70 -20.84 13.87
C LEU A 63 -8.13 -19.47 14.20
N ILE A 64 -8.07 -19.10 15.49
CA ILE A 64 -7.46 -17.86 15.96
C ILE A 64 -5.99 -17.80 15.56
N GLY A 65 -5.24 -18.89 15.69
CA GLY A 65 -3.85 -19.00 15.22
C GLY A 65 -3.73 -18.70 13.72
N LYS A 66 -4.53 -19.37 12.89
CA LYS A 66 -4.56 -19.15 11.43
C LYS A 66 -4.95 -17.72 11.06
N PHE A 67 -5.93 -17.13 11.75
CA PHE A 67 -6.33 -15.74 11.49
C PHE A 67 -5.25 -14.74 11.89
N LYS A 68 -4.55 -14.96 13.00
CA LYS A 68 -3.40 -14.12 13.39
C LYS A 68 -2.30 -14.17 12.35
N GLU A 69 -1.93 -15.36 11.87
CA GLU A 69 -0.92 -15.50 10.81
C GLU A 69 -1.35 -14.82 9.51
N ALA A 70 -2.63 -14.96 9.12
CA ALA A 70 -3.17 -14.31 7.94
C ALA A 70 -3.16 -12.78 8.08
N LEU A 71 -3.51 -12.26 9.25
CA LEU A 71 -3.48 -10.82 9.54
C LEU A 71 -2.07 -10.26 9.46
N GLU A 72 -1.06 -10.93 10.01
CA GLU A 72 0.33 -10.48 9.92
C GLU A 72 0.82 -10.49 8.47
N LYS A 73 0.53 -11.54 7.70
CA LYS A 73 0.84 -11.57 6.25
C LYS A 73 0.16 -10.45 5.48
N TRP A 74 -1.08 -10.12 5.83
CA TRP A 74 -1.83 -9.06 5.16
C TRP A 74 -1.28 -7.67 5.50
N LYS A 75 -0.91 -7.44 6.77
CA LYS A 75 -0.22 -6.20 7.20
C LYS A 75 1.11 -6.02 6.48
N ASP A 76 1.93 -7.07 6.41
CA ASP A 76 3.22 -7.04 5.70
C ASP A 76 3.04 -6.77 4.21
N GLY A 77 2.05 -7.45 3.59
CA GLY A 77 1.72 -7.24 2.18
C GLY A 77 1.27 -5.81 1.89
N TYR A 78 0.40 -5.27 2.75
CA TYR A 78 -0.07 -3.89 2.65
C TYR A 78 1.06 -2.88 2.83
N ALA A 79 1.93 -3.07 3.83
CA ALA A 79 3.07 -2.19 4.07
C ALA A 79 4.02 -2.16 2.86
N LYS A 80 4.30 -3.33 2.26
CA LYS A 80 5.12 -3.43 1.04
C LYS A 80 4.46 -2.75 -0.16
N ALA A 81 3.15 -2.94 -0.34
CA ALA A 81 2.40 -2.31 -1.42
C ALA A 81 2.38 -0.78 -1.28
N ALA A 82 2.17 -0.28 -0.06
CA ALA A 82 2.21 1.15 0.24
C ALA A 82 3.61 1.74 -0.04
N ALA A 83 4.67 1.08 0.42
CA ALA A 83 6.05 1.51 0.17
C ALA A 83 6.41 1.51 -1.33
N LEU A 84 5.93 0.51 -2.08
CA LEU A 84 6.12 0.47 -3.54
C LEU A 84 5.39 1.60 -4.24
N ALA A 85 4.15 1.89 -3.83
CA ALA A 85 3.35 2.96 -4.41
C ALA A 85 4.00 4.34 -4.18
N THR A 86 4.49 4.62 -2.97
CA THR A 86 5.18 5.89 -2.68
C THR A 86 6.50 6.01 -3.44
N ALA A 87 7.28 4.92 -3.53
CA ALA A 87 8.51 4.91 -4.32
C ALA A 87 8.24 5.17 -5.81
N LYS A 88 7.18 4.55 -6.36
CA LYS A 88 6.80 4.74 -7.76
C LYS A 88 6.28 6.14 -8.05
N GLU A 89 5.53 6.74 -7.13
CA GLU A 89 5.07 8.12 -7.31
C GLU A 89 6.25 9.11 -7.25
N ALA A 90 7.20 8.90 -6.33
CA ALA A 90 8.42 9.72 -6.29
C ALA A 90 9.25 9.61 -7.59
N GLU A 91 9.37 8.39 -8.13
CA GLU A 91 10.02 8.16 -9.43
C GLU A 91 9.26 8.85 -10.57
N ARG A 92 7.92 8.77 -10.58
CA ARG A 92 7.07 9.41 -11.58
C ARG A 92 7.21 10.93 -11.57
N VAL A 93 7.22 11.56 -10.39
CA VAL A 93 7.43 13.01 -10.25
C VAL A 93 8.81 13.39 -10.79
N LYS A 94 9.86 12.69 -10.39
CA LYS A 94 11.23 12.93 -10.88
C LYS A 94 11.33 12.82 -12.40
N LEU A 95 10.75 11.78 -13.00
CA LEU A 95 10.76 11.59 -14.45
C LEU A 95 9.93 12.68 -15.15
N THR A 96 8.83 13.12 -14.56
CA THR A 96 8.00 14.20 -15.10
C THR A 96 8.78 15.52 -15.14
N ASP A 97 9.49 15.85 -14.06
CA ASP A 97 10.33 17.04 -13.98
C ASP A 97 11.49 16.99 -14.99
N GLN A 98 12.17 15.85 -15.08
CA GLN A 98 13.22 15.64 -16.07
C GLN A 98 12.69 15.77 -17.49
N ASN A 99 11.50 15.23 -17.78
CA ASN A 99 10.88 15.34 -19.09
C ASN A 99 10.53 16.80 -19.42
N ALA A 100 10.01 17.56 -18.45
CA ALA A 100 9.69 18.98 -18.63
C ALA A 100 10.96 19.81 -18.93
N VAL A 101 12.05 19.57 -18.21
CA VAL A 101 13.35 20.22 -18.47
C VAL A 101 13.87 19.87 -19.86
N LEU A 102 13.85 18.59 -20.24
CA LEU A 102 14.29 18.14 -21.56
C LEU A 102 13.45 18.72 -22.69
N ARG A 103 12.11 18.80 -22.53
CA ARG A 103 11.23 19.42 -23.52
C ARG A 103 11.57 20.89 -23.75
N ARG A 104 11.71 21.67 -22.68
CA ARG A 104 12.13 23.08 -22.76
C ARG A 104 13.49 23.23 -23.45
N LYS A 105 14.44 22.36 -23.13
CA LYS A 105 15.76 22.35 -23.78
C LYS A 105 15.66 22.07 -25.28
N VAL A 106 14.86 21.09 -25.68
CA VAL A 106 14.65 20.77 -27.10
C VAL A 106 13.97 21.93 -27.82
N GLU A 107 12.98 22.58 -27.21
CA GLU A 107 12.30 23.76 -27.78
C GLU A 107 13.27 24.94 -27.97
N ASP A 108 14.07 25.26 -26.96
CA ASP A 108 15.11 26.31 -27.03
C ASP A 108 16.15 26.01 -28.14
N GLN A 109 16.64 24.77 -28.18
CA GLN A 109 17.60 24.34 -29.20
C GLN A 109 17.00 24.39 -30.62
N ARG A 110 15.72 24.04 -30.77
CA ARG A 110 15.01 24.18 -32.05
C ARG A 110 14.88 25.64 -32.46
N ALA A 111 14.50 26.52 -31.54
CA ALA A 111 14.39 27.96 -31.82
C ALA A 111 15.74 28.56 -32.26
N LYS A 112 16.82 28.22 -31.55
CA LYS A 112 18.19 28.60 -31.90
C LYS A 112 18.62 28.09 -33.27
N ASN A 113 18.32 26.83 -33.59
CA ASN A 113 18.61 26.27 -34.92
C ASN A 113 17.87 27.01 -36.04
N VAL A 114 16.60 27.36 -35.82
CA VAL A 114 15.82 28.17 -36.79
C VAL A 114 16.44 29.56 -36.95
N ALA A 115 16.84 30.21 -35.85
CA ALA A 115 17.50 31.51 -35.89
C ALA A 115 18.84 31.46 -36.64
N LEU A 116 19.67 30.43 -36.39
CA LEU A 116 20.93 30.22 -37.12
C LEU A 116 20.70 30.00 -38.62
N ALA A 117 19.70 29.19 -39.00
CA ALA A 117 19.35 28.97 -40.39
C ALA A 117 18.90 30.28 -41.08
N LYS A 118 18.12 31.12 -40.38
CA LYS A 118 17.73 32.44 -40.87
C LYS A 118 18.95 33.34 -41.07
N THR A 119 19.85 33.42 -40.08
CA THR A 119 21.09 34.20 -40.16
C THR A 119 21.96 33.73 -41.33
N ALA A 120 22.11 32.41 -41.52
CA ALA A 120 22.86 31.85 -42.64
C ALA A 120 22.25 32.24 -44.00
N ASN A 121 20.93 32.18 -44.14
CA ASN A 121 20.24 32.61 -45.36
C ASN A 121 20.38 34.12 -45.60
N GLU A 122 20.34 34.96 -44.56
CA GLU A 122 20.59 36.40 -44.67
C GLU A 122 22.01 36.69 -45.19
N ILE A 123 23.02 35.95 -44.71
CA ILE A 123 24.41 36.07 -45.18
C ILE A 123 24.51 35.68 -46.66
N LEU A 124 23.92 34.55 -47.06
CA LEU A 124 23.93 34.07 -48.45
C LEU A 124 23.24 35.04 -49.41
N ASP A 125 22.06 35.55 -49.03
CA ASP A 125 21.30 36.53 -49.83
C ASP A 125 22.08 37.84 -50.00
N ARG A 126 22.74 38.34 -48.94
CA ARG A 126 23.61 39.52 -49.04
C ARG A 126 24.82 39.27 -49.91
N TYR A 127 25.47 38.12 -49.78
CA TYR A 127 26.62 37.76 -50.62
C TYR A 127 26.22 37.70 -52.10
N ALA A 128 25.07 37.08 -52.41
CA ALA A 128 24.53 37.04 -53.77
C ALA A 128 24.23 38.45 -54.31
N LYS A 129 23.58 39.31 -53.53
CA LYS A 129 23.27 40.71 -53.90
C LYS A 129 24.53 41.57 -54.06
N PHE A 130 25.56 41.33 -53.24
CA PHE A 130 26.85 42.00 -53.38
C PHE A 130 27.50 41.63 -54.72
N GLY A 131 27.53 40.35 -55.09
CA GLY A 131 28.02 39.91 -56.40
C GLY A 131 27.26 40.52 -57.59
N VAL A 132 25.94 40.73 -57.47
CA VAL A 132 25.12 41.37 -58.51
C VAL A 132 25.30 42.90 -58.54
N GLY A 133 25.33 43.56 -57.38
CA GLY A 133 25.47 45.01 -57.28
C GLY A 133 26.88 45.52 -57.58
N GLU A 134 27.91 44.74 -57.23
CA GLU A 134 29.32 45.08 -57.46
C GLU A 134 29.74 44.80 -58.91
N ALA A 135 29.15 43.79 -59.56
CA ALA A 135 29.29 43.60 -61.01
C ALA A 135 28.72 44.80 -61.81
N LEU A 136 27.69 45.49 -61.29
CA LEU A 136 27.22 46.77 -61.85
C LEU A 136 28.09 47.97 -61.44
N SER A 137 28.74 47.92 -60.28
CA SER A 137 29.50 49.03 -59.68
C SER A 137 31.02 48.93 -59.89
N ALA A 138 31.47 48.11 -60.84
CA ALA A 138 32.87 47.75 -61.14
C ALA A 138 33.84 48.92 -61.46
N ARG A 139 33.49 50.16 -61.14
CA ARG A 139 34.29 51.37 -61.32
C ARG A 139 34.59 52.13 -60.03
N GLU A 140 34.14 51.69 -58.84
CA GLU A 140 34.50 52.35 -57.57
C GLU A 140 35.57 51.56 -56.77
N PRO A 141 36.66 52.21 -56.32
CA PRO A 141 37.67 51.57 -55.48
C PRO A 141 37.11 51.29 -54.08
N PHE A 142 37.48 50.16 -53.46
CA PHE A 142 37.20 49.84 -52.05
C PHE A 142 37.79 50.93 -51.12
N THR A 143 37.01 51.95 -50.81
CA THR A 143 37.40 53.00 -49.88
C THR A 143 37.35 52.48 -48.42
N GLY A 144 38.03 53.17 -47.51
CA GLY A 144 38.02 52.82 -46.07
C GLY A 144 36.61 52.76 -45.46
N ILE A 145 35.65 53.50 -46.01
CA ILE A 145 34.25 53.49 -45.57
C ILE A 145 33.57 52.15 -45.91
N THR A 146 33.79 51.62 -47.10
CA THR A 146 33.25 50.31 -47.52
C THR A 146 33.83 49.18 -46.66
N ARG A 147 35.14 49.26 -46.35
CA ARG A 147 35.80 48.31 -45.46
C ARG A 147 35.20 48.30 -44.06
N ALA A 148 35.05 49.47 -43.43
CA ALA A 148 34.45 49.60 -42.11
C ALA A 148 33.02 49.05 -42.07
N ARG A 149 32.21 49.29 -43.12
CA ARG A 149 30.86 48.73 -43.24
C ARG A 149 30.84 47.19 -43.30
N ILE A 150 31.77 46.59 -44.03
CA ILE A 150 31.90 45.13 -44.11
C ILE A 150 32.31 44.56 -42.75
N GLU A 151 33.26 45.20 -42.06
CA GLU A 151 33.70 44.81 -40.71
C GLU A 151 32.54 44.86 -39.71
N THR A 152 31.71 45.92 -39.73
CA THR A 152 30.48 45.99 -38.91
C THR A 152 29.51 44.85 -39.23
N LEU A 153 29.27 44.54 -40.50
CA LEU A 153 28.39 43.44 -40.89
C LEU A 153 28.92 42.08 -40.42
N VAL A 154 30.23 41.83 -40.55
CA VAL A 154 30.86 40.60 -40.07
C VAL A 154 30.70 40.48 -38.56
N GLN A 155 30.89 41.57 -37.83
CA GLN A 155 30.67 41.60 -36.38
C GLN A 155 29.21 41.32 -36.02
N ASP A 156 28.24 42.02 -36.64
CA ASP A 156 26.80 41.84 -36.38
C ASP A 156 26.36 40.38 -36.63
N TYR A 157 26.85 39.75 -37.70
CA TYR A 157 26.56 38.36 -38.00
C TYR A 157 27.28 37.38 -37.07
N GLY A 158 28.53 37.70 -36.68
CA GLY A 158 29.26 36.94 -35.66
C GLY A 158 28.51 36.91 -34.33
N ASP A 159 28.03 38.07 -33.88
CA ASP A 159 27.26 38.21 -32.65
C ASP A 159 25.96 37.39 -32.71
N LYS A 160 25.20 37.50 -33.83
CA LYS A 160 23.99 36.68 -34.05
C LYS A 160 24.25 35.17 -34.01
N ILE A 161 25.39 34.73 -34.56
CA ILE A 161 25.75 33.31 -34.57
C ILE A 161 26.10 32.85 -33.15
N GLU A 162 26.90 33.61 -32.42
CA GLU A 162 27.30 33.27 -31.06
C GLU A 162 26.12 33.31 -30.08
N ASP A 163 25.20 34.27 -30.22
CA ASP A 163 23.98 34.37 -29.40
C ASP A 163 23.07 33.13 -29.54
N ASN A 164 23.03 32.52 -30.73
CA ASN A 164 22.19 31.36 -31.02
C ASN A 164 22.95 30.04 -30.95
N ARG A 165 24.26 30.06 -30.65
CA ARG A 165 25.06 28.85 -30.56
C ARG A 165 24.62 27.99 -29.38
N ILE A 166 24.35 26.72 -29.65
CA ILE A 166 24.04 25.74 -28.59
C ILE A 166 25.32 25.44 -27.81
N LYS A 167 25.35 25.79 -26.53
CA LYS A 167 26.48 25.52 -25.64
C LYS A 167 26.48 24.06 -25.20
N PRO A 168 27.64 23.38 -25.16
CA PRO A 168 27.74 22.04 -24.61
C PRO A 168 27.41 22.08 -23.12
N GLU A 169 26.64 21.09 -22.66
CA GLU A 169 26.30 20.97 -21.24
C GLU A 169 27.53 20.45 -20.47
N PRO A 170 27.85 20.99 -19.28
CA PRO A 170 28.88 20.40 -18.44
C PRO A 170 28.51 18.96 -18.10
N ALA A 171 29.48 18.04 -18.19
CA ALA A 171 29.27 16.63 -17.90
C ALA A 171 28.66 16.45 -16.49
N PRO A 172 27.72 15.51 -16.30
CA PRO A 172 27.12 15.28 -14.99
C PRO A 172 28.24 14.88 -14.02
N THR A 173 28.46 15.70 -12.99
CA THR A 173 29.37 15.37 -11.91
C THR A 173 28.82 14.12 -11.23
N LYS A 174 29.53 13.00 -11.39
CA LYS A 174 29.24 11.76 -10.67
C LYS A 174 29.32 12.07 -9.17
N LYS A 175 28.18 12.24 -8.50
CA LYS A 175 28.14 12.19 -7.03
C LYS A 175 28.60 10.79 -6.64
N LYS A 176 29.79 10.73 -6.04
CA LYS A 176 30.37 9.52 -5.45
C LYS A 176 29.42 9.01 -4.36
N PRO A 177 29.24 7.68 -4.21
CA PRO A 177 28.38 7.10 -3.18
C PRO A 177 28.73 7.59 -1.77
#